data_AF-A0A4P5YW61-F1
#
_entry.id   AF-A0A4P5YW61-F1
#
_cell.length_a   1.000
_cell.length_b   1.000
_cell.length_c   1.000
_cell.angle_alpha   90.00
_cell.angle_beta   90.00
_cell.angle_gamma   90.00
#
_symmetry.space_group_name_H-M   'P 1'
#
loop_
_entity.id
_entity.type
_entity.pdbx_description
1 polymer ?
#
loop_
_entity_poly.entity_id
_entity_poly.type
_entity_poly.pdbx_seq_one_letter_code
_entity_poly.pdbx_strand_id
1 'polypeptide(L)'
;MSATKQPLLFLDVGARRTFRPPFTPAQLANATADGLGVFVRSLVGLDREAAKRALAGFMAGKVLTANQIEFVNLIVDHLTEHGVMAPGLLYETPFTDVNPRGPEGVFNSTQVDELVTVLSEIRARAVA
;
A
#
# COMPACT_ATOMS: atom_id res chain seq x y z
N MET A 1 -67.86 -4.42 26.92
CA MET A 1 -67.91 -4.71 25.48
C MET A 1 -66.85 -3.90 24.77
N SER A 2 -66.04 -4.57 23.94
CA SER A 2 -65.21 -4.11 22.79
C SER A 2 -64.49 -2.77 22.91
N ALA A 3 -63.16 -2.65 23.02
CA ALA A 3 -62.09 -3.15 22.13
C ALA A 3 -62.29 -2.78 20.65
N THR A 4 -61.39 -1.93 20.10
CA THR A 4 -60.69 -2.09 18.79
C THR A 4 -59.90 -0.80 18.52
N LYS A 5 -58.58 -0.77 18.81
CA LYS A 5 -57.44 -1.13 17.94
C LYS A 5 -57.08 -0.05 16.91
N GLN A 6 -56.05 0.73 17.22
CA GLN A 6 -55.08 1.19 16.21
C GLN A 6 -53.72 0.59 16.59
N PRO A 7 -53.04 -0.18 15.71
CA PRO A 7 -51.75 -0.74 16.04
C PRO A 7 -50.66 0.30 15.75
N LEU A 8 -49.91 0.67 16.78
CA LEU A 8 -48.57 1.22 16.59
C LEU A 8 -47.71 0.07 16.02
N LEU A 9 -47.27 0.21 14.77
CA LEU A 9 -46.17 -0.59 14.22
C LEU A 9 -44.90 -0.20 14.98
N PHE A 10 -44.73 -0.80 16.16
CA PHE A 10 -43.43 -0.91 16.79
C PHE A 10 -42.65 -1.93 15.95
N LEU A 11 -41.89 -1.44 14.97
CA LEU A 11 -40.87 -2.26 14.36
C LEU A 11 -39.81 -2.47 15.44
N ASP A 12 -39.82 -3.67 16.00
CA ASP A 12 -38.75 -4.20 16.84
C ASP A 12 -37.42 -4.05 16.08
N VAL A 13 -36.61 -3.06 16.50
CA VAL A 13 -35.21 -2.93 16.06
C VAL A 13 -34.42 -4.02 16.79
N GLY A 14 -34.71 -5.26 16.42
CA GLY A 14 -34.01 -6.44 16.87
C GLY A 14 -32.57 -6.39 16.41
N ALA A 15 -31.67 -6.44 17.39
CA ALA A 15 -30.21 -6.57 17.25
C ALA A 15 -29.54 -5.46 16.42
N ARG A 16 -28.83 -4.57 17.12
CA ARG A 16 -27.73 -3.78 16.54
C ARG A 16 -26.67 -4.75 15.99
N ARG A 17 -26.90 -5.28 14.79
CA ARG A 17 -25.82 -5.84 13.98
C ARG A 17 -24.90 -4.65 13.74
N THR A 18 -23.75 -4.66 14.38
CA THR A 18 -22.67 -3.74 14.03
C THR A 18 -22.36 -4.02 12.57
N PHE A 19 -22.91 -3.19 11.68
CA PHE A 19 -22.51 -3.20 10.29
C PHE A 19 -21.05 -2.77 10.28
N ARG A 20 -20.14 -3.74 10.25
CA ARG A 20 -18.73 -3.49 9.97
C ARG A 20 -18.64 -3.36 8.45
N PRO A 21 -18.45 -2.15 7.91
CA PRO A 21 -18.30 -1.98 6.48
C PRO A 21 -17.10 -2.83 5.99
N PRO A 22 -17.16 -3.38 4.76
CA PRO A 22 -16.07 -4.17 4.20
C PRO A 22 -14.79 -3.37 3.99
N PHE A 23 -14.89 -2.03 3.98
CA PHE A 23 -13.78 -1.10 3.83
C PHE A 23 -13.82 -0.03 4.93
N THR A 24 -12.64 0.37 5.39
CA THR A 24 -12.49 1.48 6.34
C THR A 24 -12.73 2.83 5.66
N PRO A 25 -13.03 3.90 6.42
CA PRO A 25 -13.14 5.25 5.84
C PRO A 25 -11.87 5.70 5.09
N ALA A 26 -10.68 5.34 5.59
CA ALA A 26 -9.41 5.64 4.93
C ALA A 26 -9.28 4.92 3.57
N GLN A 27 -9.67 3.65 3.51
CA GLN A 27 -9.73 2.86 2.27
C GLN A 27 -10.66 3.50 1.23
N LEU A 28 -11.85 3.95 1.65
CA LEU A 28 -12.80 4.62 0.75
C LEU A 28 -12.31 5.99 0.27
N ALA A 29 -11.60 6.74 1.12
CA ALA A 29 -10.99 8.02 0.75
C ALA A 29 -9.89 7.84 -0.30
N ASN A 30 -9.06 6.80 -0.17
CA ASN A 30 -8.02 6.50 -1.18
C ASN A 30 -8.64 6.12 -2.53
N ALA A 31 -9.75 5.38 -2.54
CA ALA A 31 -10.46 5.02 -3.78
C ALA A 31 -10.98 6.24 -4.56
N THR A 32 -11.42 7.28 -3.86
CA THR A 32 -11.92 8.51 -4.48
C THR A 32 -10.81 9.51 -4.82
N ALA A 33 -9.71 9.53 -4.06
CA ALA A 33 -8.59 10.46 -4.25
C ALA A 33 -7.53 9.97 -5.25
N ASP A 34 -7.06 8.73 -5.10
CA ASP A 34 -5.96 8.16 -5.91
C ASP A 34 -6.45 7.33 -7.10
N GLY A 35 -7.76 7.10 -7.19
CA GLY A 35 -8.40 6.28 -8.20
C GLY A 35 -8.57 4.81 -7.80
N LEU A 36 -9.51 4.14 -8.47
CA LEU A 36 -9.91 2.77 -8.11
C LEU A 36 -8.78 1.75 -8.30
N GLY A 37 -7.91 1.94 -9.30
CA GLY A 37 -6.80 1.02 -9.56
C GLY A 37 -5.75 1.02 -8.46
N VAL A 38 -5.39 2.20 -7.93
CA VAL A 38 -4.51 2.34 -6.76
C VAL A 38 -5.16 1.70 -5.54
N PHE A 39 -6.46 1.92 -5.35
CA PHE A 39 -7.20 1.31 -4.25
C PHE A 39 -7.19 -0.22 -4.31
N VAL A 40 -7.55 -0.83 -5.44
CA VAL A 40 -7.54 -2.29 -5.59
C VAL A 40 -6.13 -2.85 -5.36
N ARG A 41 -5.10 -2.21 -5.91
CA ARG A 41 -3.71 -2.63 -5.71
C ARG A 41 -3.25 -2.48 -4.25
N SER A 42 -3.79 -1.50 -3.51
CA SER A 42 -3.57 -1.38 -2.06
C SER A 42 -4.23 -2.45 -1.20
N LEU A 43 -5.28 -3.12 -1.72
CA LEU A 43 -5.95 -4.21 -1.04
C LEU A 43 -5.29 -5.57 -1.30
N VAL A 44 -4.74 -5.76 -2.50
CA VAL A 44 -4.24 -7.06 -2.98
C VAL A 44 -2.72 -7.16 -2.89
N GLY A 45 -2.01 -6.03 -2.98
CA GLY A 45 -0.56 -6.01 -3.10
C GLY A 45 -0.05 -6.34 -4.50
N LEU A 46 1.28 -6.38 -4.67
CA LEU A 46 1.93 -6.97 -5.85
C LEU A 46 2.26 -8.45 -5.60
N ASP A 47 2.18 -9.25 -6.66
CA ASP A 47 2.89 -10.52 -6.68
C ASP A 47 4.39 -10.31 -6.45
N ARG A 48 5.02 -11.15 -5.61
CA ARG A 48 6.44 -11.01 -5.23
C ARG A 48 7.36 -11.01 -6.45
N GLU A 49 7.10 -11.89 -7.41
CA GLU A 49 7.90 -11.95 -8.63
C GLU A 49 7.62 -10.75 -9.54
N ALA A 50 6.41 -10.19 -9.53
CA ALA A 50 6.12 -8.92 -10.19
C ALA A 50 6.88 -7.74 -9.56
N ALA A 51 6.96 -7.66 -8.22
CA ALA A 51 7.73 -6.64 -7.53
C ALA A 51 9.23 -6.74 -7.85
N LYS A 52 9.79 -7.96 -7.81
CA LYS A 52 11.18 -8.20 -8.24
C LYS A 52 11.42 -7.82 -9.70
N ARG A 53 10.52 -8.18 -10.62
CA ARG A 53 10.62 -7.79 -12.04
C ARG A 53 10.60 -6.27 -12.23
N ALA A 54 9.79 -5.56 -11.45
CA ALA A 54 9.75 -4.10 -11.50
C ALA A 54 11.10 -3.47 -11.08
N LEU A 55 11.80 -4.09 -10.13
CA LEU A 55 13.12 -3.65 -9.67
C LEU A 55 14.29 -4.26 -10.47
N ALA A 56 14.03 -5.23 -11.36
CA ALA A 56 15.09 -5.95 -12.07
C ALA A 56 15.96 -5.01 -12.91
N GLY A 57 15.38 -3.98 -13.53
CA GLY A 57 16.14 -2.95 -14.26
C GLY A 57 17.10 -2.20 -13.35
N PHE A 58 16.63 -1.78 -12.17
CA PHE A 58 17.46 -1.14 -11.16
C PHE A 58 18.60 -2.06 -10.68
N MET A 59 18.38 -3.37 -10.59
CA MET A 59 19.40 -4.32 -10.11
C MET A 59 20.38 -4.77 -11.22
N ALA A 60 20.03 -4.58 -12.50
CA ALA A 60 20.76 -5.16 -13.62
C ALA A 60 22.20 -4.65 -13.71
N GLY A 61 23.15 -5.58 -13.88
CA GLY A 61 24.57 -5.26 -14.06
C GLY A 61 25.29 -4.75 -12.80
N LYS A 62 24.63 -4.78 -11.63
CA LYS A 62 25.20 -4.33 -10.35
C LYS A 62 25.55 -5.51 -9.47
N VAL A 63 26.71 -5.45 -8.82
CA VAL A 63 27.02 -6.30 -7.66
C VAL A 63 26.63 -5.52 -6.42
N LEU A 64 25.50 -5.89 -5.81
CA LEU A 64 24.95 -5.18 -4.65
C LEU A 64 25.63 -5.63 -3.36
N THR A 65 25.79 -4.70 -2.43
CA THR A 65 26.22 -5.00 -1.06
C THR A 65 25.09 -5.64 -0.26
N ALA A 66 25.41 -6.24 0.90
CA ALA A 66 24.40 -6.82 1.78
C ALA A 66 23.32 -5.80 2.19
N ASN A 67 23.72 -4.57 2.54
CA ASN A 67 22.78 -3.51 2.91
C ASN A 67 21.90 -3.10 1.72
N GLN A 68 22.44 -3.05 0.50
CA GLN A 68 21.66 -2.73 -0.70
C GLN A 68 20.64 -3.83 -1.02
N ILE A 69 21.02 -5.10 -0.87
CA ILE A 69 20.11 -6.24 -1.05
C ILE A 69 18.98 -6.18 -0.02
N GLU A 70 19.31 -5.95 1.25
CA GLU A 70 18.31 -5.84 2.32
C GLU A 70 17.34 -4.69 2.04
N PHE A 71 17.85 -3.52 1.67
CA PHE A 71 17.02 -2.36 1.33
C PHE A 71 16.06 -2.66 0.17
N VAL A 72 16.52 -3.35 -0.87
CA VAL A 72 15.68 -3.78 -1.99
C VAL A 72 14.63 -4.81 -1.55
N ASN A 73 14.97 -5.74 -0.67
CA ASN A 73 14.03 -6.73 -0.14
C ASN A 73 12.91 -6.06 0.65
N LEU A 74 13.21 -5.07 1.49
CA LEU A 74 12.20 -4.30 2.21
C LEU A 74 11.23 -3.58 1.27
N ILE A 75 11.71 -3.06 0.13
CA ILE A 75 10.83 -2.48 -0.92
C ILE A 75 9.94 -3.56 -1.52
N VAL A 76 10.51 -4.73 -1.86
CA VAL A 76 9.73 -5.86 -2.39
C VAL A 76 8.64 -6.25 -1.41
N ASP A 77 8.96 -6.42 -0.13
CA ASP A 77 7.99 -6.79 0.90
C ASP A 77 6.87 -5.75 1.01
N HIS A 78 7.22 -4.46 1.10
CA HIS A 78 6.23 -3.38 1.14
C HIS A 78 5.32 -3.38 -0.09
N LEU A 79 5.87 -3.55 -1.29
CA LEU A 79 5.09 -3.63 -2.52
C LEU A 79 4.21 -4.88 -2.54
N THR A 80 4.65 -6.01 -1.97
CA THR A 80 3.80 -7.20 -1.88
C THR A 80 2.66 -7.06 -0.91
N GLU A 81 2.80 -6.25 0.13
CA GLU A 81 1.75 -6.04 1.14
C GLU A 81 0.78 -4.92 0.75
N HIS A 82 1.30 -3.84 0.16
CA HIS A 82 0.56 -2.60 -0.06
C HIS A 82 0.41 -2.19 -1.53
N GLY A 83 1.10 -2.87 -2.44
CA GLY A 83 0.91 -2.73 -3.88
C GLY A 83 1.45 -1.42 -4.50
N VAL A 84 1.66 -0.39 -3.70
CA VAL A 84 2.29 0.88 -4.07
C VAL A 84 3.12 1.35 -2.88
N MET A 85 4.12 2.18 -3.15
CA MET A 85 4.98 2.73 -2.11
C MET A 85 5.26 4.20 -2.42
N ALA A 86 5.05 5.07 -1.43
CA ALA A 86 5.46 6.47 -1.53
C ALA A 86 6.98 6.57 -1.29
N PRO A 87 7.75 7.32 -2.10
CA PRO A 87 9.20 7.46 -1.93
C PRO A 87 9.63 7.97 -0.55
N GLY A 88 8.80 8.78 0.12
CA GLY A 88 9.08 9.28 1.46
C GLY A 88 9.23 8.18 2.52
N LEU A 89 8.64 7.00 2.30
CA LEU A 89 8.76 5.87 3.23
C LEU A 89 10.18 5.29 3.30
N LEU A 90 11.04 5.58 2.32
CA LEU A 90 12.45 5.16 2.35
C LEU A 90 13.24 5.83 3.49
N TYR A 91 12.68 6.88 4.11
CA TYR A 91 13.27 7.62 5.23
C TYR A 91 12.63 7.27 6.59
N GLU A 92 11.85 6.20 6.64
CA GLU A 92 11.18 5.71 7.85
C GLU A 92 11.66 4.28 8.18
N THR A 93 11.42 3.82 9.41
CA THR A 93 11.58 2.39 9.77
C THR A 93 10.66 1.54 8.87
N PRO A 94 11.13 0.39 8.33
CA PRO A 94 12.38 -0.33 8.62
C PRO A 94 13.62 0.11 7.81
N PHE A 95 13.49 1.04 6.86
CA PHE A 95 14.61 1.44 5.99
C PHE A 95 15.72 2.15 6.76
N THR A 96 15.34 3.01 7.71
CA THR A 96 16.31 3.70 8.58
C THR A 96 17.04 2.77 9.54
N ASP A 97 16.53 1.56 9.75
CA ASP A 97 17.18 0.54 10.58
C ASP A 97 18.34 -0.11 9.82
N VAL A 98 18.26 -0.17 8.47
CA VAL A 98 19.37 -0.60 7.60
C VAL A 98 20.47 0.47 7.57
N ASN A 99 20.07 1.75 7.45
CA ASN A 99 20.98 2.88 7.56
C ASN A 99 20.25 4.14 8.06
N PRO A 100 20.75 4.82 9.11
CA PRO A 100 20.10 6.03 9.65
C PRO A 100 19.93 7.19 8.67
N ARG A 101 20.69 7.21 7.56
CA ARG A 101 20.53 8.22 6.49
C ARG A 101 19.51 7.80 5.42
N GLY A 102 18.81 6.70 5.59
CA GLY A 102 17.88 6.18 4.59
C GLY A 102 18.60 5.75 3.30
N PRO A 103 18.01 6.01 2.11
CA PRO A 103 18.54 5.50 0.86
C PRO A 103 19.90 6.10 0.49
N GLU A 104 20.22 7.34 0.88
CA GLU A 104 21.52 7.99 0.66
C GLU A 104 22.65 7.39 1.48
N GLY A 105 22.32 6.65 2.54
CA GLY A 105 23.29 5.87 3.30
C GLY A 105 23.68 4.55 2.63
N VAL A 106 22.90 4.11 1.63
CA VAL A 106 22.98 2.77 1.03
C VAL A 106 23.31 2.84 -0.47
N PHE A 107 22.87 3.89 -1.14
CA PHE A 107 23.01 4.11 -2.58
C PHE A 107 23.62 5.48 -2.85
N ASN A 108 24.27 5.64 -4.01
CA ASN A 108 24.67 6.98 -4.47
C ASN A 108 23.45 7.77 -5.00
N SER A 109 23.59 9.08 -5.16
CA SER A 109 22.46 9.95 -5.56
C SER A 109 21.78 9.50 -6.85
N THR A 110 22.54 9.13 -7.88
CA THR A 110 22.00 8.62 -9.15
C THR A 110 21.17 7.36 -8.96
N GLN A 111 21.61 6.45 -8.09
CA GLN A 111 20.87 5.23 -7.76
C GLN A 111 19.61 5.53 -6.94
N VAL A 112 19.64 6.52 -6.05
CA VAL A 112 18.44 6.98 -5.34
C VAL A 112 17.41 7.53 -6.31
N ASP A 113 17.84 8.39 -7.25
CA ASP A 113 16.95 8.95 -8.29
C ASP A 113 16.32 7.85 -9.17
N GLU A 114 17.13 6.85 -9.57
CA GLU A 114 16.67 5.68 -10.32
C GLU A 114 15.62 4.89 -9.53
N LEU A 115 15.87 4.65 -8.24
CA LEU A 115 14.96 3.92 -7.37
C LEU A 115 13.63 4.66 -7.19
N VAL A 116 13.66 5.97 -6.95
CA VAL A 116 12.46 6.82 -6.83
C VAL A 116 11.67 6.82 -8.14
N THR A 117 12.35 6.82 -9.28
CA THR A 117 11.72 6.71 -10.60
C THR A 117 10.96 5.38 -10.74
N VAL A 118 11.60 4.25 -10.38
CA VAL A 118 10.95 2.94 -10.42
C VAL A 118 9.69 2.90 -9.54
N LEU A 119 9.76 3.42 -8.31
CA LEU A 119 8.59 3.49 -7.42
C LEU A 119 7.45 4.33 -8.01
N SER A 120 7.80 5.46 -8.65
CA SER A 120 6.85 6.34 -9.32
C SER A 120 6.17 5.66 -10.52
N GLU A 121 6.92 4.89 -11.31
CA GLU A 121 6.38 4.10 -12.42
C GLU A 121 5.43 3.00 -11.94
N ILE A 122 5.76 2.31 -10.85
CA ILE A 122 4.89 1.28 -10.26
C ILE A 122 3.55 1.89 -9.85
N ARG A 123 3.58 3.06 -9.19
CA ARG A 123 2.37 3.81 -8.83
C ARG A 123 1.60 4.25 -10.08
N ALA A 124 2.26 4.79 -11.10
CA ALA A 124 1.61 5.23 -12.33
C ALA A 124 0.85 4.08 -13.04
N ARG A 125 1.43 2.87 -13.07
CA ARG A 125 0.79 1.64 -13.59
C ARG A 125 -0.39 1.15 -12.75
N ALA A 126 -0.62 1.72 -11.57
CA ALA A 126 -1.80 1.44 -10.75
C ALA A 126 -2.93 2.45 -11.01
N VAL A 127 -2.61 3.63 -11.54
CA VAL A 127 -3.57 4.70 -11.84
C VAL A 127 -4.20 4.51 -13.23
N ALA A 128 -3.42 4.05 -14.20
CA ALA A 128 -3.84 3.78 -15.59
C ALA A 128 -4.66 2.49 -15.70
#